data_AF-A0A4S4KXI2-F1
#
_entry.id   AF-A0A4S4KXI2-F1
#
_cell.length_a   1.000
_cell.length_b   1.000
_cell.length_c   1.000
_cell.angle_alpha   90.00
_cell.angle_beta   90.00
_cell.angle_gamma   90.00
#
_symmetry.space_group_name_H-M   'P 1'
#
loop_
_entity.id
_entity.type
_entity.pdbx_description
1 polymer ?
#
loop_
_entity_poly.entity_id
_entity_poly.type
_entity_poly.pdbx_seq_one_letter_code
_entity_poly.pdbx_strand_id
1 'polypeptide(L)'
;MDWARRGAIRLFPIGEHVKTSFRRVFNERADSTDVSIYTAGYESIPIDVYAPVLNIPDLPQKDLGRVLSKAVIQGSFDVGRRDYPRFLADLVSSFHEDPESWGYHPLEGRAYFVPNHRSPEPPFELAIVGSGALQIPQVLAYVITVYHDVDYNQFYKLIASMDIVVPAFADFGYYEDQASSTIALAVELDIPILATKRMRQAYGYIDDDRVVVTRPAAMREVQALKALRTRNSTHFLASDPAGDGRKMADIPGLETAVQKMITQGWARQKEAVTQYKKELWENNGKVVERLLGFDQP
;
A
#
# COMPACT_ATOMS: atom_id res chain seq x y z
N MET A 1 33.02 5.31 -12.36
CA MET A 1 33.01 4.53 -13.62
C MET A 1 33.85 3.27 -13.54
N ASP A 2 34.97 3.29 -12.82
CA ASP A 2 35.88 2.14 -12.70
C ASP A 2 35.23 0.89 -12.08
N TRP A 3 34.31 1.05 -11.14
CA TRP A 3 33.68 -0.08 -10.44
C TRP A 3 32.82 -0.98 -11.36
N ALA A 4 32.14 -0.42 -12.37
CA ALA A 4 31.39 -1.21 -13.34
C ALA A 4 32.33 -2.08 -14.19
N ARG A 5 33.42 -1.49 -14.69
CA ARG A 5 34.47 -2.19 -15.44
C ARG A 5 35.14 -3.30 -14.64
N ARG A 6 35.29 -3.10 -13.34
CA ARG A 6 35.88 -4.08 -12.41
C ARG A 6 34.90 -5.17 -11.98
N GLY A 7 33.65 -5.15 -12.43
CA GLY A 7 32.61 -6.07 -11.96
C GLY A 7 32.31 -5.93 -10.46
N ALA A 8 32.63 -4.78 -9.86
CA ALA A 8 32.57 -4.55 -8.42
C ALA A 8 31.22 -3.97 -7.95
N ILE A 9 30.20 -3.93 -8.81
CA ILE A 9 28.87 -3.42 -8.50
C ILE A 9 27.81 -4.46 -8.83
N ARG A 10 26.92 -4.69 -7.87
CA ARG A 10 25.62 -5.35 -8.04
C ARG A 10 24.58 -4.52 -7.28
N LEU A 11 23.37 -4.41 -7.81
CA LEU A 11 22.28 -3.67 -7.17
C LEU A 11 21.20 -4.62 -6.63
N PHE A 12 20.66 -4.25 -5.46
CA PHE A 12 19.60 -4.98 -4.76
C PHE A 12 18.38 -4.09 -4.47
N PRO A 13 17.60 -3.72 -5.49
CA PRO A 13 16.34 -3.00 -5.28
C PRO A 13 15.29 -3.85 -4.56
N ILE A 14 14.34 -3.18 -3.91
CA ILE A 14 13.23 -3.81 -3.16
C ILE A 14 12.11 -4.32 -4.09
N GLY A 15 11.97 -3.75 -5.29
CA GLY A 15 10.88 -4.08 -6.22
C GLY A 15 11.32 -4.17 -7.67
N GLU A 16 10.54 -4.89 -8.47
CA GLU A 16 10.87 -5.15 -9.88
C GLU A 16 10.79 -3.90 -10.76
N HIS A 17 9.91 -2.96 -10.45
CA HIS A 17 9.88 -1.66 -11.12
C HIS A 17 11.22 -0.91 -10.97
N VAL A 18 11.79 -0.86 -9.76
CA VAL A 18 13.08 -0.20 -9.51
C VAL A 18 14.22 -0.91 -10.25
N LYS A 19 14.23 -2.25 -10.27
CA LYS A 19 15.19 -3.02 -11.08
C LYS A 19 15.08 -2.65 -12.57
N THR A 20 13.86 -2.57 -13.09
CA THR A 20 13.59 -2.17 -14.47
C THR A 20 14.07 -0.75 -14.75
N SER A 21 13.86 0.18 -13.82
CA SER A 21 14.35 1.56 -13.94
C SER A 21 15.88 1.62 -13.98
N PHE A 22 16.58 0.93 -13.07
CA PHE A 22 18.05 0.83 -13.13
C PHE A 22 18.55 0.20 -14.42
N ARG A 23 17.89 -0.87 -14.90
CA ARG A 23 18.23 -1.50 -16.18
C ARG A 23 18.12 -0.51 -17.34
N ARG A 24 17.04 0.27 -17.40
CA ARG A 24 16.86 1.32 -18.42
C ARG A 24 18.00 2.34 -18.36
N VAL A 25 18.30 2.89 -17.19
CA VAL A 25 19.40 3.85 -17.01
C VAL A 25 20.75 3.27 -17.43
N PHE A 26 21.01 2.00 -17.12
CA PHE A 26 22.25 1.34 -17.53
C PHE A 26 22.34 1.10 -19.03
N ASN A 27 21.24 0.75 -19.69
CA ASN A 27 21.21 0.61 -21.14
C ASN A 27 21.46 1.96 -21.82
N GLU A 28 20.82 3.05 -21.34
CA GLU A 28 21.07 4.41 -21.85
C GLU A 28 22.55 4.82 -21.72
N ARG A 29 23.24 4.38 -20.65
CA ARG A 29 24.68 4.60 -20.48
C ARG A 29 25.52 3.70 -21.41
N ALA A 30 25.10 2.46 -21.62
CA ALA A 30 25.76 1.55 -22.54
C ALA A 30 25.69 2.06 -23.99
N ASP A 31 24.63 2.78 -24.36
CA ASP A 31 24.45 3.40 -25.69
C ASP A 31 25.09 4.79 -25.82
N SER A 32 25.85 5.24 -24.81
CA SER A 32 26.49 6.56 -24.81
C SER A 32 27.50 6.73 -25.96
N THR A 33 27.60 7.94 -26.51
CA THR A 33 28.66 8.27 -27.49
C THR A 33 30.03 8.47 -26.85
N ASP A 34 30.10 8.63 -25.53
CA ASP A 34 31.36 8.78 -24.79
C ASP A 34 32.03 7.42 -24.61
N VAL A 35 33.24 7.27 -25.18
CA VAL A 35 34.08 6.07 -25.10
C VAL A 35 34.30 5.60 -23.67
N SER A 36 34.45 6.53 -22.71
CA SER A 36 34.65 6.16 -21.31
C SER A 36 33.41 5.49 -20.71
N ILE A 37 32.22 5.77 -21.23
CA ILE A 37 30.93 5.31 -20.70
C ILE A 37 30.46 4.04 -21.38
N TYR A 38 30.39 3.97 -22.73
CA TYR A 38 29.86 2.78 -23.40
C TYR A 38 30.76 1.56 -23.21
N THR A 39 32.08 1.76 -23.07
CA THR A 39 33.02 0.67 -22.76
C THR A 39 33.03 0.28 -21.28
N ALA A 40 32.22 0.91 -20.42
CA ALA A 40 32.21 0.63 -18.99
C ALA A 40 31.43 -0.63 -18.59
N GLY A 41 30.72 -1.27 -19.53
CA GLY A 41 29.99 -2.53 -19.29
C GLY A 41 28.71 -2.37 -18.47
N TYR A 42 28.03 -1.21 -18.57
CA TYR A 42 26.80 -0.93 -17.82
C TYR A 42 25.70 -1.96 -18.07
N GLU A 43 25.58 -2.48 -19.30
CA GLU A 43 24.63 -3.54 -19.66
C GLU A 43 24.85 -4.83 -18.87
N SER A 44 26.06 -5.09 -18.38
CA SER A 44 26.40 -6.32 -17.67
C SER A 44 26.27 -6.22 -16.15
N ILE A 45 25.95 -5.03 -15.59
CA ILE A 45 25.79 -4.87 -14.14
C ILE A 45 24.61 -5.73 -13.66
N PRO A 46 24.81 -6.69 -12.73
CA PRO A 46 23.72 -7.50 -12.21
C PRO A 46 22.78 -6.69 -11.32
N ILE A 47 21.48 -6.97 -11.45
CA ILE A 47 20.44 -6.35 -10.62
C ILE A 47 19.48 -7.46 -10.21
N ASP A 48 19.36 -7.69 -8.91
CA ASP A 48 18.50 -8.71 -8.31
C ASP A 48 17.51 -8.05 -7.35
N VAL A 49 16.23 -8.44 -7.36
CA VAL A 49 15.27 -7.93 -6.37
C VAL A 49 15.44 -8.66 -5.05
N TYR A 50 15.58 -7.90 -3.96
CA TYR A 50 15.60 -8.41 -2.60
C TYR A 50 14.61 -7.61 -1.75
N ALA A 51 13.50 -8.24 -1.35
CA ALA A 51 12.50 -7.58 -0.53
C ALA A 51 12.84 -7.79 0.96
N PRO A 52 13.20 -6.74 1.73
CA PRO A 52 13.76 -6.87 3.07
C PRO A 52 12.67 -7.09 4.13
N VAL A 53 11.82 -8.10 3.96
CA VAL A 53 10.74 -8.42 4.91
C VAL A 53 11.33 -9.17 6.10
N LEU A 54 11.31 -8.56 7.27
CA LEU A 54 11.73 -9.15 8.54
C LEU A 54 10.67 -10.09 9.15
N ASN A 55 11.15 -11.06 9.93
CA ASN A 55 10.30 -11.90 10.77
C ASN A 55 10.09 -11.21 12.13
N ILE A 56 8.97 -10.50 12.30
CA ILE A 56 8.64 -9.83 13.55
C ILE A 56 7.89 -10.82 14.48
N PRO A 57 8.45 -11.16 15.66
CA PRO A 57 7.79 -12.05 16.60
C PRO A 57 6.58 -11.37 17.26
N ASP A 58 5.69 -12.18 17.84
CA ASP A 58 4.61 -11.73 18.73
C ASP A 58 3.63 -10.72 18.11
N LEU A 59 3.44 -10.77 16.79
CA LEU A 59 2.43 -9.97 16.10
C LEU A 59 1.01 -10.33 16.59
N PRO A 60 0.13 -9.31 16.76
CA PRO A 60 -1.21 -9.51 17.27
C PRO A 60 -2.02 -10.42 16.34
N GLN A 61 -2.69 -11.42 16.91
CA GLN A 61 -3.65 -12.22 16.16
C GLN A 61 -4.95 -11.43 15.98
N LYS A 62 -5.47 -11.42 14.76
CA LYS A 62 -6.66 -10.67 14.38
C LYS A 62 -7.79 -11.64 14.11
N ASP A 63 -8.96 -11.35 14.64
CA ASP A 63 -10.18 -12.07 14.28
C ASP A 63 -10.51 -11.82 12.80
N LEU A 64 -10.93 -12.88 12.11
CA LEU A 64 -11.30 -12.88 10.71
C LEU A 64 -12.72 -12.36 10.49
N GLY A 65 -13.57 -12.46 11.52
CA GLY A 65 -14.97 -12.05 11.46
C GLY A 65 -15.20 -10.57 11.73
N ARG A 66 -14.21 -9.84 12.26
CA ARG A 66 -14.37 -8.45 12.70
C ARG A 66 -14.57 -7.48 11.52
N VAL A 67 -15.26 -6.38 11.81
CA VAL A 67 -15.42 -5.27 10.86
C VAL A 67 -14.12 -4.50 10.69
N LEU A 68 -13.87 -4.01 9.45
CA LEU A 68 -12.74 -3.13 9.15
C LEU A 68 -12.94 -1.81 9.90
N SER A 69 -12.09 -1.55 10.89
CA SER A 69 -12.21 -0.40 11.78
C SER A 69 -10.96 0.45 11.85
N LYS A 70 -9.78 -0.07 11.50
CA LYS A 70 -8.52 0.67 11.63
C LYS A 70 -7.74 0.69 10.34
N ALA A 71 -7.58 1.87 9.74
CA ALA A 71 -6.72 2.05 8.58
C ALA A 71 -5.52 2.92 8.94
N VAL A 72 -4.40 2.73 8.24
CA VAL A 72 -3.23 3.59 8.40
C VAL A 72 -2.66 4.07 7.08
N ILE A 73 -2.32 5.35 7.03
CA ILE A 73 -1.44 5.94 6.00
C ILE A 73 -0.11 6.24 6.65
N GLN A 74 0.96 5.66 6.12
CA GLN A 74 2.32 5.86 6.62
C GLN A 74 3.20 6.54 5.56
N GLY A 75 3.93 7.57 5.98
CA GLY A 75 4.85 8.33 5.13
C GLY A 75 5.00 9.78 5.58
N SER A 76 5.89 10.52 4.92
CA SER A 76 5.99 11.97 5.12
C SER A 76 4.67 12.66 4.76
N PHE A 77 4.34 13.74 5.47
CA PHE A 77 3.15 14.56 5.27
C PHE A 77 3.34 15.51 4.08
N ASP A 78 3.72 14.91 2.96
CA ASP A 78 4.05 15.58 1.71
C ASP A 78 2.98 15.20 0.67
N VAL A 79 2.23 16.20 0.21
CA VAL A 79 1.14 16.03 -0.75
C VAL A 79 1.61 15.60 -2.14
N GLY A 80 2.89 15.80 -2.46
CA GLY A 80 3.51 15.28 -3.69
C GLY A 80 3.73 13.77 -3.62
N ARG A 81 3.92 13.22 -2.41
CA ARG A 81 4.15 11.77 -2.19
C ARG A 81 2.90 11.01 -1.79
N ARG A 82 1.98 11.67 -1.10
CA ARG A 82 0.73 11.08 -0.59
C ARG A 82 -0.45 11.96 -0.95
N ASP A 83 -1.51 11.38 -1.48
CA ASP A 83 -2.68 12.11 -1.97
C ASP A 83 -3.66 12.48 -0.84
N TYR A 84 -3.14 13.05 0.25
CA TYR A 84 -3.93 13.47 1.41
C TYR A 84 -5.09 14.38 1.04
N PRO A 85 -4.96 15.42 0.19
CA PRO A 85 -6.07 16.33 -0.08
C PRO A 85 -7.30 15.62 -0.64
N ARG A 86 -7.07 14.75 -1.63
CA ARG A 86 -8.10 13.97 -2.29
C ARG A 86 -8.63 12.84 -1.42
N PHE A 87 -7.76 12.16 -0.65
CA PHE A 87 -8.20 11.13 0.31
C PHE A 87 -9.09 11.71 1.42
N LEU A 88 -8.69 12.84 2.01
CA LEU A 88 -9.43 13.50 3.08
C LEU A 88 -10.76 14.08 2.56
N ALA A 89 -10.78 14.66 1.35
CA ALA A 89 -12.02 15.12 0.71
C ALA A 89 -13.02 13.98 0.51
N ASP A 90 -12.57 12.82 0.02
CA ASP A 90 -13.42 11.63 -0.13
C ASP A 90 -13.93 11.14 1.22
N LEU A 91 -13.09 11.14 2.25
CA LEU A 91 -13.46 10.70 3.58
C LEU A 91 -14.52 11.62 4.18
N VAL A 92 -14.35 12.94 4.07
CA VAL A 92 -15.36 13.92 4.47
C VAL A 92 -16.67 13.68 3.72
N SER A 93 -16.64 13.55 2.40
CA SER A 93 -17.84 13.31 1.60
C SER A 93 -18.56 12.03 2.03
N SER A 94 -17.81 10.95 2.24
CA SER A 94 -18.34 9.65 2.63
C SER A 94 -19.01 9.67 4.02
N PHE A 95 -18.45 10.43 4.96
CA PHE A 95 -19.04 10.62 6.29
C PHE A 95 -20.29 11.52 6.27
N HIS A 96 -20.37 12.50 5.37
CA HIS A 96 -21.60 13.30 5.21
C HIS A 96 -22.73 12.49 4.57
N GLU A 97 -22.40 11.57 3.67
CA GLU A 97 -23.36 10.70 3.00
C GLU A 97 -23.96 9.67 3.96
N ASP A 98 -23.13 8.98 4.74
CA ASP A 98 -23.56 7.88 5.61
C ASP A 98 -22.59 7.69 6.81
N PRO A 99 -22.73 8.51 7.86
CA PRO A 99 -21.86 8.46 9.03
C PRO A 99 -22.04 7.17 9.85
N GLU A 100 -23.23 6.58 9.82
CA GLU A 100 -23.53 5.34 10.55
C GLU A 100 -22.75 4.16 10.00
N SER A 101 -22.54 4.08 8.68
CA SER A 101 -21.66 3.07 8.08
C SER A 101 -20.22 3.10 8.62
N TRP A 102 -19.77 4.25 9.12
CA TRP A 102 -18.46 4.44 9.74
C TRP A 102 -18.49 4.29 11.26
N GLY A 103 -19.66 4.08 11.87
CA GLY A 103 -19.84 3.99 13.32
C GLY A 103 -19.92 5.35 14.03
N TYR A 104 -20.40 6.40 13.35
CA TYR A 104 -20.51 7.76 13.87
C TYR A 104 -21.95 8.29 13.80
N HIS A 105 -22.27 9.25 14.65
CA HIS A 105 -23.52 9.99 14.56
C HIS A 105 -23.45 11.06 13.44
N PRO A 106 -24.58 11.39 12.77
CA PRO A 106 -24.64 12.50 11.82
C PRO A 106 -24.26 13.84 12.46
N LEU A 107 -23.77 14.82 11.68
CA LEU A 107 -23.28 16.08 12.27
C LEU A 107 -24.35 16.81 13.10
N GLU A 108 -25.59 16.93 12.60
CA GLU A 108 -26.71 17.57 13.34
C GLU A 108 -26.35 18.94 13.94
N GLY A 109 -25.62 19.78 13.20
CA GLY A 109 -25.17 21.09 13.67
C GLY A 109 -23.90 21.09 14.53
N ARG A 110 -23.28 19.93 14.79
CA ARG A 110 -21.95 19.83 15.39
C ARG A 110 -20.86 20.22 14.40
N ALA A 111 -19.69 20.61 14.94
CA ALA A 111 -18.50 20.88 14.15
C ALA A 111 -17.74 19.61 13.71
N TYR A 112 -18.04 18.45 14.29
CA TYR A 112 -17.33 17.18 14.05
C TYR A 112 -18.22 15.95 14.24
N PHE A 113 -17.86 14.86 13.55
CA PHE A 113 -18.50 13.55 13.72
C PHE A 113 -18.12 12.94 15.07
N VAL A 114 -19.11 12.44 15.82
CA VAL A 114 -18.90 11.83 17.15
C VAL A 114 -19.11 10.31 17.06
N PRO A 115 -18.19 9.49 17.61
CA PRO A 115 -18.36 8.04 17.61
C PRO A 115 -19.67 7.59 18.26
N ASN A 116 -20.33 6.61 17.66
CA ASN A 116 -21.51 5.96 18.25
C ASN A 116 -21.08 4.77 19.10
N HIS A 117 -20.80 5.00 20.39
CA HIS A 117 -20.40 3.94 21.32
C HIS A 117 -21.50 2.93 21.66
N ARG A 118 -22.73 3.12 21.17
CA ARG A 118 -23.82 2.15 21.29
C ARG A 118 -23.88 1.17 20.13
N SER A 119 -23.14 1.45 19.05
CA SER A 119 -22.98 0.51 17.94
C SER A 119 -22.27 -0.76 18.42
N PRO A 120 -22.72 -1.96 18.00
CA PRO A 120 -21.98 -3.19 18.25
C PRO A 120 -20.64 -3.21 17.50
N GLU A 121 -20.56 -2.50 16.37
CA GLU A 121 -19.34 -2.39 15.57
C GLU A 121 -18.50 -1.19 16.03
N PRO A 122 -17.17 -1.33 16.16
CA PRO A 122 -16.31 -0.23 16.56
C PRO A 122 -16.28 0.88 15.50
N PRO A 123 -16.18 2.16 15.91
CA PRO A 123 -16.03 3.27 14.99
C PRO A 123 -14.77 3.11 14.12
N PHE A 124 -14.82 3.65 12.91
CA PHE A 124 -13.67 3.67 12.02
C PHE A 124 -12.65 4.73 12.43
N GLU A 125 -11.40 4.32 12.58
CA GLU A 125 -10.25 5.15 12.93
C GLU A 125 -9.23 5.14 11.78
N LEU A 126 -8.73 6.33 11.43
CA LEU A 126 -7.61 6.51 10.52
C LEU A 126 -6.39 7.01 11.31
N ALA A 127 -5.35 6.19 11.36
CA ALA A 127 -4.04 6.64 11.79
C ALA A 127 -3.27 7.26 10.62
N ILE A 128 -2.67 8.43 10.83
CA ILE A 128 -1.70 9.01 9.89
C ILE A 128 -0.37 9.09 10.64
N VAL A 129 0.64 8.37 10.14
CA VAL A 129 1.90 8.18 10.87
C VAL A 129 3.08 8.65 10.03
N GLY A 130 3.84 9.60 10.57
CA GLY A 130 4.99 10.15 9.86
C GLY A 130 5.44 11.50 10.41
N SER A 131 5.97 12.34 9.52
CA SER A 131 6.55 13.64 9.88
C SER A 131 6.19 14.70 8.85
N GLY A 132 6.19 15.96 9.28
CA GLY A 132 5.79 17.12 8.49
C GLY A 132 4.54 17.79 9.03
N ALA A 133 3.92 18.67 8.23
CA ALA A 133 2.70 19.37 8.60
C ALA A 133 1.52 18.86 7.77
N LEU A 134 0.44 18.48 8.44
CA LEU A 134 -0.80 18.06 7.79
C LEU A 134 -1.98 18.74 8.45
N GLN A 135 -2.83 19.40 7.65
CA GLN A 135 -4.08 19.96 8.15
C GLN A 135 -5.18 18.92 8.05
N ILE A 136 -5.77 18.59 9.20
CA ILE A 136 -6.91 17.68 9.29
C ILE A 136 -8.20 18.51 9.26
N PRO A 137 -9.17 18.19 8.38
CA PRO A 137 -10.47 18.84 8.40
C PRO A 137 -11.13 18.73 9.78
N GLN A 138 -11.59 19.84 10.34
CA GLN A 138 -12.17 19.89 11.70
C GLN A 138 -13.29 18.86 11.89
N VAL A 139 -14.08 18.62 10.84
CA VAL A 139 -15.17 17.64 10.84
C VAL A 139 -14.72 16.21 11.18
N LEU A 140 -13.45 15.85 10.93
CA LEU A 140 -12.86 14.53 11.14
C LEU A 140 -12.03 14.42 12.42
N ALA A 141 -12.14 15.37 13.36
CA ALA A 141 -11.30 15.43 14.56
C ALA A 141 -11.33 14.16 15.45
N TYR A 142 -12.42 13.39 15.43
CA TYR A 142 -12.53 12.10 16.16
C TYR A 142 -12.45 10.87 15.25
N VAL A 143 -12.10 11.06 13.98
CA VAL A 143 -11.89 9.98 13.01
C VAL A 143 -10.40 9.78 12.76
N ILE A 144 -9.63 10.88 12.74
CA ILE A 144 -8.23 10.86 12.36
C ILE A 144 -7.34 11.17 13.57
N THR A 145 -6.38 10.29 13.82
CA THR A 145 -5.28 10.54 14.76
C THR A 145 -3.97 10.66 13.99
N VAL A 146 -3.30 11.80 14.14
CA VAL A 146 -1.98 12.05 13.54
C VAL A 146 -0.90 11.74 14.57
N TYR A 147 0.01 10.83 14.21
CA TYR A 147 1.13 10.41 15.04
C TYR A 147 2.43 10.93 14.45
N HIS A 148 3.10 11.80 15.21
CA HIS A 148 4.40 12.38 14.89
C HIS A 148 5.50 11.65 15.67
N ASP A 149 6.64 11.42 15.02
CA ASP A 149 7.91 11.02 15.65
C ASP A 149 7.76 9.91 16.71
N VAL A 150 6.93 8.91 16.39
CA VAL A 150 6.65 7.78 17.27
C VAL A 150 7.92 6.96 17.48
N ASP A 151 8.21 6.61 18.73
CA ASP A 151 9.33 5.70 19.05
C ASP A 151 9.23 4.42 18.21
N TYR A 152 10.38 3.88 17.81
CA TYR A 152 10.45 2.74 16.90
C TYR A 152 9.60 1.54 17.35
N ASN A 153 9.64 1.19 18.65
CA ASN A 153 8.85 0.06 19.16
C ASN A 153 7.35 0.38 19.18
N GLN A 154 6.98 1.61 19.52
CA GLN A 154 5.60 2.07 19.51
C GLN A 154 5.05 2.17 18.08
N PHE A 155 5.89 2.56 17.12
CA PHE A 155 5.57 2.64 15.71
C PHE A 155 5.20 1.25 15.16
N TYR A 156 6.04 0.24 15.38
CA TYR A 156 5.74 -1.14 14.96
C TYR A 156 4.45 -1.65 15.61
N LYS A 157 4.25 -1.43 16.91
CA LYS A 157 3.02 -1.83 17.62
C LYS A 157 1.77 -1.12 17.09
N LEU A 158 1.88 0.17 16.80
CA LEU A 158 0.79 0.98 16.26
C LEU A 158 0.36 0.43 14.89
N ILE A 159 1.30 0.27 13.95
CA ILE A 159 0.98 -0.25 12.61
C ILE A 159 0.48 -1.69 12.70
N ALA A 160 1.08 -2.54 13.55
CA ALA A 160 0.65 -3.91 13.77
C ALA A 160 -0.81 -4.02 14.25
N SER A 161 -1.31 -3.00 14.98
CA SER A 161 -2.68 -2.95 15.48
C SER A 161 -3.74 -2.57 14.43
N MET A 162 -3.32 -2.15 13.24
CA MET A 162 -4.21 -1.69 12.17
C MET A 162 -4.82 -2.84 11.38
N ASP A 163 -5.93 -2.62 10.71
CA ASP A 163 -6.58 -3.64 9.89
C ASP A 163 -6.04 -3.65 8.46
N ILE A 164 -5.68 -2.47 7.95
CA ILE A 164 -5.24 -2.30 6.56
C ILE A 164 -4.27 -1.11 6.44
N VAL A 165 -3.27 -1.27 5.58
CA VAL A 165 -2.38 -0.17 5.15
C VAL A 165 -2.93 0.42 3.87
N VAL A 166 -3.04 1.75 3.85
CA VAL A 166 -3.46 2.54 2.71
C VAL A 166 -2.24 3.32 2.19
N PRO A 167 -1.64 2.93 1.05
CA PRO A 167 -0.44 3.59 0.55
C PRO A 167 -0.68 5.07 0.18
N ALA A 168 -1.87 5.38 -0.35
CA ALA A 168 -2.29 6.72 -0.77
C ALA A 168 -1.25 7.44 -1.65
N PHE A 169 -0.59 6.75 -2.58
CA PHE A 169 0.46 7.35 -3.42
C PHE A 169 -0.10 8.43 -4.35
N ALA A 170 0.53 9.61 -4.34
CA ALA A 170 0.28 10.67 -5.32
C ALA A 170 1.29 10.66 -6.48
N ASP A 171 2.48 10.09 -6.24
CA ASP A 171 3.59 10.08 -7.18
C ASP A 171 3.63 8.77 -7.99
N PHE A 172 3.79 8.90 -9.31
CA PHE A 172 4.00 7.75 -10.19
C PHE A 172 5.37 7.09 -10.01
N GLY A 173 6.35 7.80 -9.46
CA GLY A 173 7.67 7.24 -9.15
C GLY A 173 7.59 5.99 -8.28
N TYR A 174 6.59 5.92 -7.38
CA TYR A 174 6.35 4.71 -6.58
C TYR A 174 5.93 3.46 -7.36
N TYR A 175 5.61 3.60 -8.64
CA TYR A 175 5.29 2.50 -9.55
C TYR A 175 6.37 2.28 -10.61
N GLU A 176 7.40 3.13 -10.66
CA GLU A 176 8.35 3.19 -11.79
C GLU A 176 9.79 3.08 -11.32
N ASP A 177 10.22 3.90 -10.37
CA ASP A 177 11.65 4.05 -10.02
C ASP A 177 11.95 4.11 -8.51
N GLN A 178 10.94 4.23 -7.65
CA GLN A 178 11.14 4.31 -6.21
C GLN A 178 10.30 3.26 -5.44
N ALA A 179 10.97 2.45 -4.62
CA ALA A 179 10.28 1.58 -3.68
C ALA A 179 9.87 2.33 -2.40
N SER A 180 8.67 2.06 -1.90
CA SER A 180 8.17 2.55 -0.62
C SER A 180 8.42 1.55 0.51
N SER A 181 9.09 2.00 1.56
CA SER A 181 9.28 1.21 2.79
C SER A 181 7.96 0.86 3.49
N THR A 182 6.90 1.66 3.29
CA THR A 182 5.55 1.37 3.79
C THR A 182 5.04 0.00 3.33
N ILE A 183 5.39 -0.41 2.11
CA ILE A 183 4.92 -1.65 1.51
C ILE A 183 5.66 -2.84 2.13
N ALA A 184 6.98 -2.75 2.30
CA ALA A 184 7.76 -3.76 3.01
C ALA A 184 7.28 -3.90 4.46
N LEU A 185 7.12 -2.78 5.17
CA LEU A 185 6.65 -2.73 6.56
C LEU A 185 5.26 -3.36 6.74
N ALA A 186 4.33 -3.12 5.83
CA ALA A 186 3.00 -3.72 5.89
C ALA A 186 3.08 -5.26 5.84
N VAL A 187 3.94 -5.78 4.94
CA VAL A 187 4.21 -7.22 4.86
C VAL A 187 4.92 -7.73 6.11
N GLU A 188 5.91 -7.01 6.64
CA GLU A 188 6.58 -7.35 7.91
C GLU A 188 5.59 -7.54 9.05
N LEU A 189 4.57 -6.69 9.12
CA LEU A 189 3.61 -6.60 10.23
C LEU A 189 2.31 -7.38 10.00
N ASP A 190 2.23 -8.22 8.98
CA ASP A 190 1.03 -8.99 8.60
C ASP A 190 -0.20 -8.09 8.37
N ILE A 191 0.02 -6.88 7.83
CA ILE A 191 -1.06 -5.94 7.50
C ILE A 191 -1.33 -6.01 6.00
N PRO A 192 -2.56 -6.35 5.59
CA PRO A 192 -2.91 -6.32 4.19
C PRO A 192 -2.78 -4.91 3.62
N ILE A 193 -2.28 -4.81 2.41
CA ILE A 193 -2.12 -3.53 1.69
C ILE A 193 -3.32 -3.33 0.77
N LEU A 194 -3.97 -2.17 0.85
CA LEU A 194 -4.99 -1.78 -0.13
C LEU A 194 -4.29 -1.36 -1.43
N ALA A 195 -4.24 -2.26 -2.40
CA ALA A 195 -3.43 -2.14 -3.60
C ALA A 195 -4.27 -2.16 -4.87
N THR A 196 -3.78 -1.53 -5.93
CA THR A 196 -4.29 -1.73 -7.30
C THR A 196 -3.51 -2.83 -8.01
N LYS A 197 -4.03 -3.34 -9.13
CA LYS A 197 -3.29 -4.27 -9.99
C LYS A 197 -1.91 -3.72 -10.42
N ARG A 198 -1.84 -2.42 -10.77
CA ARG A 198 -0.56 -1.76 -11.12
C ARG A 198 0.44 -1.81 -9.96
N MET A 199 -0.02 -1.62 -8.73
CA MET A 199 0.86 -1.69 -7.55
C MET A 199 1.45 -3.08 -7.35
N ARG A 200 0.61 -4.12 -7.48
CA ARG A 200 1.04 -5.52 -7.39
C ARG A 200 2.13 -5.85 -8.41
N GLN A 201 1.92 -5.42 -9.65
CA GLN A 201 2.89 -5.60 -10.74
C GLN A 201 4.21 -4.87 -10.45
N ALA A 202 4.15 -3.64 -9.94
CA ALA A 202 5.35 -2.87 -9.63
C ALA A 202 6.15 -3.50 -8.48
N TYR A 203 5.50 -3.81 -7.37
CA TYR A 203 6.12 -4.41 -6.18
C TYR A 203 5.99 -5.93 -6.24
N GLY A 204 6.42 -6.59 -7.32
CA GLY A 204 6.11 -8.00 -7.65
C GLY A 204 6.09 -9.02 -6.48
N TYR A 205 6.85 -8.83 -5.40
CA TYR A 205 6.71 -9.63 -4.18
C TYR A 205 5.30 -9.58 -3.55
N ILE A 206 4.58 -8.45 -3.61
CA ILE A 206 3.21 -8.32 -3.09
C ILE A 206 2.14 -8.74 -4.10
N ASP A 207 2.48 -9.33 -5.25
CA ASP A 207 1.49 -9.86 -6.19
C ASP A 207 0.84 -11.16 -5.68
N ASP A 208 0.31 -11.11 -4.45
CA ASP A 208 -0.22 -12.24 -3.72
C ASP A 208 -1.40 -11.83 -2.83
N ASP A 209 -2.55 -12.49 -3.01
CA ASP A 209 -3.78 -12.20 -2.27
C ASP A 209 -3.61 -12.39 -0.75
N ARG A 210 -2.61 -13.16 -0.29
CA ARG A 210 -2.31 -13.37 1.12
C ARG A 210 -1.84 -12.09 1.82
N VAL A 211 -1.31 -11.10 1.10
CA VAL A 211 -0.79 -9.84 1.68
C VAL A 211 -1.41 -8.56 1.11
N VAL A 212 -2.28 -8.66 0.11
CA VAL A 212 -2.95 -7.47 -0.46
C VAL A 212 -4.46 -7.65 -0.58
N VAL A 213 -5.17 -6.53 -0.48
CA VAL A 213 -6.56 -6.38 -0.94
C VAL A 213 -6.51 -5.66 -2.27
N THR A 214 -6.95 -6.31 -3.34
CA THR A 214 -6.90 -5.71 -4.68
C THR A 214 -8.16 -4.93 -4.97
N ARG A 215 -8.07 -3.60 -4.93
CA ARG A 215 -9.14 -2.72 -5.39
C ARG A 215 -9.03 -2.45 -6.89
N PRO A 216 -10.16 -2.34 -7.62
CA PRO A 216 -10.16 -1.74 -8.95
C PRO A 216 -9.64 -0.30 -8.87
N ALA A 217 -8.86 0.13 -9.86
CA ALA A 217 -8.32 1.50 -9.87
C ALA A 217 -9.41 2.58 -9.90
N ALA A 218 -10.55 2.28 -10.54
CA ALA A 218 -11.72 3.15 -10.60
C ALA A 218 -12.41 3.36 -9.23
N MET A 219 -12.21 2.44 -8.28
CA MET A 219 -12.70 2.58 -6.90
C MET A 219 -11.60 3.19 -6.04
N ARG A 220 -11.79 4.42 -5.57
CA ARG A 220 -10.81 5.14 -4.74
C ARG A 220 -10.69 4.52 -3.35
N GLU A 221 -9.62 4.83 -2.61
CA GLU A 221 -9.32 4.14 -1.35
C GLU A 221 -10.47 4.22 -0.33
N VAL A 222 -11.05 5.41 -0.11
CA VAL A 222 -12.15 5.59 0.84
C VAL A 222 -13.38 4.77 0.45
N GLN A 223 -13.71 4.71 -0.84
CA GLN A 223 -14.82 3.90 -1.35
C GLN A 223 -14.56 2.41 -1.12
N ALA A 224 -13.33 1.95 -1.35
CA ALA A 224 -12.93 0.57 -1.07
C ALA A 224 -12.98 0.25 0.43
N LEU A 225 -12.52 1.16 1.29
CA LEU A 225 -12.62 1.01 2.74
C LEU A 225 -14.08 0.91 3.21
N LYS A 226 -14.97 1.80 2.72
CA LYS A 226 -16.41 1.74 2.99
C LYS A 226 -17.00 0.41 2.55
N ALA A 227 -16.71 -0.02 1.31
CA ALA A 227 -17.23 -1.25 0.74
C ALA A 227 -16.74 -2.51 1.47
N LEU A 228 -15.47 -2.54 1.91
CA LEU A 228 -14.92 -3.63 2.71
C LEU A 228 -15.52 -3.67 4.13
N ARG A 229 -15.73 -2.50 4.73
CA ARG A 229 -16.32 -2.35 6.05
C ARG A 229 -17.78 -2.78 6.09
N THR A 230 -18.59 -2.32 5.13
CA THR A 230 -20.03 -2.58 5.07
C THR A 230 -20.40 -3.84 4.29
N ARG A 231 -19.44 -4.43 3.58
CA ARG A 231 -19.65 -5.48 2.57
C ARG A 231 -20.65 -5.07 1.48
N ASN A 232 -20.72 -3.78 1.17
CA ASN A 232 -21.69 -3.22 0.23
C ASN A 232 -21.03 -2.20 -0.72
N SER A 233 -21.13 -2.46 -2.02
CA SER A 233 -20.66 -1.57 -3.09
C SER A 233 -21.77 -0.90 -3.90
N THR A 234 -23.03 -1.08 -3.53
CA THR A 234 -24.19 -0.63 -4.33
C THR A 234 -24.11 0.85 -4.66
N HIS A 235 -23.75 1.69 -3.68
CA HIS A 235 -23.60 3.13 -3.90
C HIS A 235 -22.51 3.45 -4.93
N PHE A 236 -21.35 2.79 -4.84
CA PHE A 236 -20.28 2.97 -5.81
C PHE A 236 -20.71 2.52 -7.21
N LEU A 237 -21.30 1.33 -7.32
CA LEU A 237 -21.72 0.76 -8.61
C LEU A 237 -22.82 1.58 -9.28
N ALA A 238 -23.68 2.24 -8.49
CA ALA A 238 -24.72 3.13 -8.99
C ALA A 238 -24.22 4.55 -9.32
N SER A 239 -23.01 4.92 -8.89
CA SER A 239 -22.45 6.26 -9.09
C SER A 239 -22.01 6.51 -10.54
N ASP A 240 -22.07 7.77 -10.95
CA ASP A 240 -21.52 8.29 -12.21
C ASP A 240 -20.62 9.49 -11.86
N PRO A 241 -19.36 9.25 -11.48
CA PRO A 241 -18.44 10.34 -11.12
C PRO A 241 -17.98 11.17 -12.33
N ALA A 242 -18.16 10.67 -13.56
CA ALA A 242 -17.79 11.39 -14.77
C ALA A 242 -18.91 12.34 -15.25
N GLY A 243 -20.16 12.10 -14.84
CA GLY A 243 -21.33 12.84 -15.24
C GLY A 243 -21.72 12.63 -16.70
N ASP A 244 -21.30 11.51 -17.31
CA ASP A 244 -21.54 11.19 -18.72
C ASP A 244 -22.77 10.28 -18.93
N GLY A 245 -23.52 10.00 -17.86
CA GLY A 245 -24.70 9.16 -17.84
C GLY A 245 -24.39 7.67 -17.69
N ARG A 246 -23.12 7.27 -17.58
CA ARG A 246 -22.72 5.87 -17.39
C ARG A 246 -22.41 5.61 -15.93
N LYS A 247 -23.05 4.59 -15.38
CA LYS A 247 -22.77 4.15 -14.01
C LYS A 247 -21.50 3.34 -13.98
N MET A 248 -20.86 3.27 -12.81
CA MET A 248 -19.71 2.39 -12.60
C MET A 248 -20.05 0.92 -12.91
N ALA A 249 -21.28 0.47 -12.62
CA ALA A 249 -21.73 -0.88 -12.97
C ALA A 249 -21.68 -1.17 -14.49
N ASP A 250 -21.77 -0.15 -15.33
CA ASP A 250 -21.77 -0.30 -16.80
C ASP A 250 -20.35 -0.53 -17.35
N ILE A 251 -19.31 -0.34 -16.54
CA ILE A 251 -17.91 -0.56 -16.94
C ILE A 251 -17.62 -2.07 -16.96
N PRO A 252 -17.24 -2.65 -18.12
CA PRO A 252 -17.02 -4.09 -18.24
C PRO A 252 -16.04 -4.64 -17.20
N GLY A 253 -16.49 -5.64 -16.43
CA GLY A 253 -15.70 -6.33 -15.42
C GLY A 253 -15.48 -5.57 -14.11
N LEU A 254 -15.93 -4.32 -14.00
CA LEU A 254 -15.75 -3.53 -12.76
C LEU A 254 -16.56 -4.12 -11.61
N GLU A 255 -17.84 -4.44 -11.83
CA GLU A 255 -18.69 -5.07 -10.83
C GLU A 255 -18.09 -6.39 -10.31
N THR A 256 -17.64 -7.26 -11.21
CA THR A 256 -16.98 -8.51 -10.84
C THR A 256 -15.73 -8.28 -10.01
N ALA A 257 -14.90 -7.29 -10.37
CA ALA A 257 -13.69 -6.96 -9.64
C ALA A 257 -13.98 -6.39 -8.24
N VAL A 258 -15.02 -5.57 -8.11
CA VAL A 258 -15.50 -5.05 -6.82
C VAL A 258 -16.05 -6.17 -5.95
N GLN A 259 -16.88 -7.05 -6.51
CA GLN A 259 -17.45 -8.18 -5.78
C GLN A 259 -16.35 -9.13 -5.32
N LYS A 260 -15.35 -9.40 -6.16
CA LYS A 260 -14.17 -10.18 -5.78
C LYS A 260 -13.46 -9.55 -4.58
N MET A 261 -13.20 -8.23 -4.61
CA MET A 261 -12.55 -7.50 -3.52
C MET A 261 -13.34 -7.65 -2.19
N ILE A 262 -14.66 -7.47 -2.23
CA ILE A 262 -15.53 -7.58 -1.05
C ILE A 262 -15.57 -9.02 -0.52
N THR A 263 -15.76 -10.00 -1.41
CA THR A 263 -15.88 -11.41 -1.04
C THR A 263 -14.56 -11.97 -0.49
N GLN A 264 -13.42 -11.59 -1.07
CA GLN A 264 -12.10 -11.94 -0.53
C GLN A 264 -11.85 -11.25 0.82
N GLY A 265 -12.39 -10.05 0.99
CA GLY A 265 -12.25 -9.27 2.21
C GLY A 265 -10.79 -8.88 2.51
N TRP A 266 -10.59 -8.36 3.71
CA TRP A 266 -9.30 -7.81 4.15
C TRP A 266 -8.59 -8.68 5.20
N ALA A 267 -9.32 -9.45 5.99
CA ALA A 267 -8.70 -10.29 7.01
C ALA A 267 -7.86 -11.42 6.37
N ARG A 268 -6.75 -11.78 7.01
CA ARG A 268 -5.82 -12.79 6.52
C ARG A 268 -5.55 -13.84 7.59
N GLN A 269 -5.48 -15.10 7.17
CA GLN A 269 -5.09 -16.21 8.03
C GLN A 269 -3.59 -16.10 8.34
N LYS A 270 -3.22 -16.21 9.62
CA LYS A 270 -1.83 -16.07 10.07
C LYS A 270 -0.92 -17.11 9.40
N GLU A 271 -1.41 -18.33 9.24
CA GLU A 271 -0.70 -19.45 8.61
C GLU A 271 -0.44 -19.16 7.13
N ALA A 272 -1.41 -18.57 6.42
CA ALA A 272 -1.26 -18.22 5.01
C ALA A 272 -0.20 -17.13 4.82
N VAL A 273 -0.22 -16.08 5.65
CA VAL A 273 0.78 -15.00 5.60
C VAL A 273 2.17 -15.52 5.97
N THR A 274 2.25 -16.38 6.98
CA THR A 274 3.51 -17.04 7.38
C THR A 274 4.10 -17.87 6.24
N GLN A 275 3.25 -18.64 5.55
CA GLN A 275 3.67 -19.46 4.42
C GLN A 275 4.15 -18.60 3.25
N TYR A 276 3.44 -17.50 2.94
CA TYR A 276 3.90 -16.51 1.95
C TYR A 276 5.28 -15.94 2.30
N LYS A 277 5.51 -15.55 3.57
CA LYS A 277 6.80 -15.01 4.01
C LYS A 277 7.94 -16.01 3.85
N LYS A 278 7.70 -17.29 4.13
CA LYS A 278 8.69 -18.36 3.90
C LYS A 278 9.08 -18.45 2.43
N GLU A 279 8.11 -18.48 1.52
CA GLU A 279 8.35 -18.51 0.08
C GLU A 279 9.12 -17.26 -0.39
N LEU A 280 8.80 -16.09 0.15
CA LEU A 280 9.54 -14.86 -0.12
C LEU A 280 10.99 -14.95 0.36
N TRP A 281 11.24 -15.48 1.57
CA TRP A 281 12.58 -15.66 2.10
C TRP A 281 13.39 -16.71 1.35
N GLU A 282 12.77 -17.78 0.87
CA GLU A 282 13.42 -18.75 -0.02
C GLU A 282 13.86 -18.09 -1.33
N ASN A 283 13.03 -17.22 -1.92
CA ASN A 283 13.39 -16.46 -3.10
C ASN A 283 14.53 -15.46 -2.84
N ASN A 284 14.49 -14.77 -1.70
CA ASN A 284 15.61 -13.94 -1.25
C ASN A 284 16.89 -14.76 -1.00
N GLY A 285 16.76 -16.01 -0.51
CA GLY A 285 17.88 -16.93 -0.31
C GLY A 285 18.63 -17.22 -1.61
N LYS A 286 17.92 -17.47 -2.70
CA LYS A 286 18.51 -17.65 -4.05
C LYS A 286 19.30 -16.42 -4.52
N VAL A 287 18.84 -15.22 -4.14
CA VAL A 287 19.56 -13.97 -4.45
C VAL A 287 20.88 -13.89 -3.67
N VAL A 288 20.87 -14.31 -2.40
CA VAL A 288 22.06 -14.37 -1.55
C VAL A 288 23.04 -15.44 -2.05
N GLU A 289 22.56 -16.61 -2.49
CA GLU A 289 23.40 -17.66 -3.08
C GLU A 289 24.18 -17.16 -4.30
N ARG A 290 23.49 -16.45 -5.21
CA ARG A 290 24.13 -15.76 -6.35
C ARG A 290 25.13 -14.70 -5.92
N LEU A 291 24.96 -14.06 -4.76
CA LEU A 291 25.90 -13.06 -4.23
C LEU A 291 27.15 -13.72 -3.67
N LEU A 292 27.01 -14.86 -2.99
CA LEU A 292 28.12 -15.58 -2.37
C LEU A 292 28.91 -16.45 -3.35
N GLY A 293 28.45 -16.56 -4.60
CA GLY A 293 29.18 -17.26 -5.67
C GLY A 293 28.95 -18.77 -5.71
N PHE A 294 27.88 -19.28 -5.08
CA PHE A 294 27.54 -20.71 -5.11
C PHE A 294 26.99 -21.17 -6.48
N ASP A 295 26.71 -20.23 -7.38
CA ASP A 295 26.18 -20.47 -8.74
C ASP A 295 27.24 -20.30 -9.85
N GLN A 296 28.54 -20.39 -9.55
CA GLN A 296 29.54 -20.51 -10.62
C GLN A 296 29.76 -21.99 -10.99
N PRO A 297 29.66 -22.38 -12.28
CA PRO A 297 30.14 -23.68 -12.74
C PRO A 297 31.65 -23.82 -12.56
#